data_AF-A0A4V2STU8-F1
#
_entry.id   AF-A0A4V2STU8-F1
#
_cell.length_a   1.000
_cell.length_b   1.000
_cell.length_c   1.000
_cell.angle_alpha   90.00
_cell.angle_beta   90.00
_cell.angle_gamma   90.00
#
_symmetry.space_group_name_H-M   'P 1'
#
loop_
_entity.id
_entity.type
_entity.pdbx_description
1 polymer ?
#
loop_
_entity_poly.entity_id
_entity_poly.type
_entity_poly.pdbx_seq_one_letter_code
_entity_poly.pdbx_strand_id
1 'polypeptide(L)'
;MFRVLEIIGVLAPIVGIVVLLIYRRRAMTGVVWGIAGALMAAIASLVGFAGPRLSLFSGGTSSGEQLLRNMESWAMIRLGLLVISVGLLVVGALSGRRGEPAPTGWLALGIPLAIVGSALAFVHFDFGPDSEGATEIVGILVEIAEFALLGLGVLVLCVAVVSGRGQQDGRTEPGTALVNTAMRAKRLYDQYHARDRR
;
A
#
# COMPACT_ATOMS: atom_id res chain seq x y z
N MET A 1 -18.43 -2.90 -9.55
CA MET A 1 -17.68 -3.87 -8.70
C MET A 1 -16.27 -3.38 -8.34
N PHE A 2 -15.71 -2.39 -9.04
CA PHE A 2 -14.47 -1.66 -8.72
C PHE A 2 -14.32 -1.10 -7.29
N ARG A 3 -15.43 -0.76 -6.62
CA ARG A 3 -15.40 0.01 -5.34
C ARG A 3 -14.74 -0.71 -4.17
N VAL A 4 -14.87 -2.03 -4.05
CA VAL A 4 -14.42 -2.74 -2.84
C VAL A 4 -12.90 -2.87 -2.82
N LEU A 5 -12.26 -3.13 -3.97
CA LEU A 5 -10.81 -3.34 -4.06
C LEU A 5 -10.02 -2.02 -4.00
N GLU A 6 -10.53 -0.93 -4.58
CA GLU A 6 -9.96 0.41 -4.38
C GLU A 6 -10.03 0.88 -2.92
N ILE A 7 -11.13 0.59 -2.22
CA ILE A 7 -11.28 0.92 -0.80
C ILE A 7 -10.23 0.17 0.03
N ILE A 8 -9.90 -1.08 -0.32
CA ILE A 8 -8.86 -1.86 0.37
C ILE A 8 -7.48 -1.22 0.19
N GLY A 9 -7.15 -0.72 -1.00
CA GLY A 9 -5.90 0.00 -1.26
C GLY A 9 -5.76 1.27 -0.40
N VAL A 10 -6.85 2.04 -0.26
CA VAL A 10 -6.90 3.24 0.60
C VAL A 10 -6.92 2.91 2.09
N LEU A 11 -7.47 1.77 2.48
CA LEU A 11 -7.53 1.34 3.88
C LEU A 11 -6.15 0.98 4.44
N ALA A 12 -5.24 0.44 3.63
CA ALA A 12 -3.92 0.03 4.09
C ALA A 12 -3.11 1.14 4.80
N PRO A 13 -2.94 2.36 4.24
CA PRO A 13 -2.26 3.44 4.93
C PRO A 13 -3.02 3.91 6.18
N ILE A 14 -4.36 3.87 6.19
CA ILE A 14 -5.16 4.20 7.38
C ILE A 14 -4.86 3.20 8.51
N VAL A 15 -4.86 1.90 8.21
CA VAL A 15 -4.49 0.85 9.17
C VAL A 15 -3.05 1.05 9.65
N GLY A 16 -2.13 1.41 8.75
CA GLY A 16 -0.76 1.78 9.11
C GLY A 16 -0.68 2.92 10.13
N ILE A 17 -1.43 4.01 9.91
CA ILE A 17 -1.54 5.14 10.86
C ILE A 17 -2.08 4.66 12.21
N VAL A 18 -3.14 3.85 12.22
CA VAL A 18 -3.73 3.31 13.46
C VAL A 18 -2.70 2.47 14.23
N VAL A 19 -1.95 1.61 13.56
CA VAL A 19 -0.88 0.82 14.19
C VAL A 19 0.18 1.74 14.79
N LEU A 20 0.66 2.74 14.03
CA LEU A 20 1.65 3.70 14.53
C LEU A 20 1.15 4.47 15.76
N LEU A 21 -0.14 4.86 15.79
CA LEU A 21 -0.75 5.55 16.92
C LEU A 21 -0.87 4.66 18.17
N ILE A 22 -1.28 3.40 18.00
CA ILE A 22 -1.41 2.43 19.10
C ILE A 22 -0.05 2.16 19.74
N TYR A 23 1.01 2.06 18.93
CA TYR A 23 2.37 1.76 19.38
C TYR A 23 3.24 3.02 19.54
N ARG A 24 2.67 4.23 19.50
CA ARG A 24 3.40 5.51 19.51
C ARG A 24 4.37 5.66 20.68
N ARG A 25 4.01 5.12 21.84
CA ARG A 25 4.80 5.20 23.08
C ARG A 25 6.14 4.50 22.98
N ARG A 26 6.26 3.44 22.15
CA ARG A 26 7.50 2.68 21.95
C ARG A 26 8.50 3.36 21.02
N ALA A 27 8.09 4.43 20.35
CA ALA A 27 8.66 4.78 19.06
C ALA A 27 8.61 6.29 18.76
N MET A 28 8.65 7.16 19.79
CA MET A 28 8.31 8.59 19.67
C MET A 28 9.00 9.32 18.52
N THR A 29 10.31 9.13 18.31
CA THR A 29 11.05 9.82 17.25
C THR A 29 10.72 9.26 15.86
N GLY A 30 10.58 7.94 15.73
CA GLY A 30 10.30 7.30 14.45
C GLY A 30 8.83 7.34 14.02
N VAL A 31 7.90 7.49 14.97
CA VAL A 31 6.46 7.54 14.70
C VAL A 31 6.07 8.80 13.95
N VAL A 32 6.72 9.95 14.20
CA VAL A 32 6.44 11.18 13.46
C VAL A 32 6.74 10.99 11.97
N TRP A 33 7.91 10.45 11.64
CA TRP A 33 8.29 10.08 10.28
C TRP A 33 7.38 9.01 9.70
N GLY A 34 7.01 8.01 10.51
CA GLY A 34 6.08 6.95 10.13
C GLY A 34 4.71 7.49 9.72
N ILE A 35 4.13 8.38 10.54
CA ILE A 35 2.81 8.98 10.28
C ILE A 35 2.89 9.88 9.06
N ALA A 36 3.92 10.71 8.94
CA ALA A 36 4.12 11.56 7.76
C ALA A 36 4.22 10.70 6.48
N GLY A 37 4.97 9.61 6.52
CA GLY A 37 5.07 8.66 5.41
C GLY A 37 3.73 8.02 5.07
N ALA A 38 2.99 7.52 6.07
CA ALA A 38 1.69 6.90 5.86
C ALA A 38 0.63 7.89 5.32
N LEU A 39 0.67 9.15 5.75
CA LEU A 39 -0.16 10.23 5.20
C LEU A 39 0.17 10.49 3.72
N MET A 40 1.45 10.54 3.35
CA MET A 40 1.85 10.68 1.94
C MET A 40 1.37 9.50 1.09
N ALA A 41 1.40 8.27 1.61
CA ALA A 41 0.84 7.10 0.93
C ALA A 41 -0.69 7.19 0.77
N ALA A 42 -1.40 7.69 1.78
CA ALA A 42 -2.84 7.91 1.70
C ALA A 42 -3.17 8.95 0.62
N ILE A 43 -2.43 10.06 0.56
CA ILE A 43 -2.59 11.07 -0.48
C ILE A 43 -2.26 10.48 -1.85
N ALA A 44 -1.17 9.72 -1.99
CA ALA A 44 -0.82 9.05 -3.25
C ALA A 44 -1.93 8.10 -3.72
N SER A 45 -2.57 7.38 -2.80
CA SER A 45 -3.70 6.50 -3.09
C SER A 45 -4.91 7.29 -3.59
N LEU A 46 -5.20 8.44 -2.97
CA LEU A 46 -6.25 9.35 -3.42
C LEU A 46 -5.96 9.93 -4.81
N VAL A 47 -4.72 10.30 -5.09
CA VAL A 47 -4.27 10.81 -6.39
C VAL A 47 -4.42 9.74 -7.47
N GLY A 48 -4.03 8.50 -7.20
CA GLY A 48 -4.23 7.37 -8.13
C GLY A 48 -5.70 7.06 -8.40
N PHE A 49 -6.54 7.20 -7.38
CA PHE A 49 -7.99 6.99 -7.49
C PHE A 49 -8.72 8.13 -8.21
N ALA A 50 -8.34 9.38 -7.92
CA ALA A 50 -9.03 10.57 -8.42
C ALA A 50 -8.51 11.00 -9.80
N GLY A 51 -7.24 10.74 -10.14
CA GLY A 51 -6.61 11.19 -11.38
C GLY A 51 -7.40 10.85 -12.65
N PRO A 52 -7.69 9.56 -12.91
CA PRO A 52 -8.46 9.14 -14.10
C PRO A 52 -9.91 9.69 -14.13
N ARG A 53 -10.46 10.05 -12.97
CA ARG A 53 -11.84 10.54 -12.85
C ARG A 53 -11.92 12.04 -13.02
N LEU A 54 -10.96 12.77 -12.47
CA LEU A 54 -10.86 14.21 -12.61
C LEU A 54 -10.47 14.60 -14.04
N SER A 55 -9.69 13.79 -14.76
CA SER A 55 -9.39 14.00 -16.18
C SER A 55 -10.63 13.91 -17.09
N LEU A 56 -11.65 13.13 -16.70
CA LEU A 56 -12.94 13.07 -17.41
C LEU A 56 -13.80 14.31 -17.15
N PHE A 57 -13.68 14.94 -15.98
CA PHE A 57 -14.42 16.16 -15.64
C PHE A 57 -13.70 17.45 -16.03
N SER A 58 -12.39 17.43 -16.21
CA SER A 58 -11.59 18.63 -16.57
C SER A 58 -11.56 18.94 -18.07
N GLY A 59 -12.24 18.13 -18.91
CA GLY A 59 -12.12 18.18 -20.37
C GLY A 59 -13.39 18.64 -21.08
N GLY A 60 -13.70 19.93 -21.00
CA GLY A 60 -14.46 20.59 -22.06
C GLY A 60 -13.63 20.59 -23.35
N THR A 61 -14.08 19.86 -24.37
CA THR A 61 -13.75 20.06 -25.81
C THR A 61 -12.28 20.00 -26.28
N SER A 62 -11.34 19.35 -25.57
CA SER A 62 -9.91 19.36 -25.96
C SER A 62 -9.30 17.97 -26.22
N SER A 63 -8.39 17.93 -27.20
CA SER A 63 -7.80 16.78 -27.91
C SER A 63 -7.21 15.66 -27.03
N GLY A 64 -7.24 14.42 -27.55
CA GLY A 64 -6.74 13.21 -26.87
C GLY A 64 -5.29 13.28 -26.39
N GLU A 65 -4.45 14.11 -27.02
CA GLU A 65 -3.08 14.38 -26.56
C GLU A 65 -3.02 15.08 -25.19
N GLN A 66 -3.99 15.96 -24.90
CA GLN A 66 -4.05 16.68 -23.63
C GLN A 66 -4.55 15.78 -22.49
N LEU A 67 -5.40 14.80 -22.81
CA LEU A 67 -5.81 13.73 -21.88
C LEU A 67 -4.62 12.82 -21.53
N LEU A 68 -3.87 12.35 -22.52
CA LEU A 68 -2.67 11.53 -22.31
C LEU A 68 -1.65 12.24 -21.42
N ARG A 69 -1.38 13.52 -21.68
CA ARG A 69 -0.42 14.32 -20.91
C ARG A 69 -0.87 14.56 -19.46
N ASN A 70 -2.17 14.72 -19.24
CA ASN A 70 -2.72 14.85 -17.90
C ASN A 70 -2.60 13.53 -17.12
N MET A 71 -2.91 12.39 -17.75
CA MET A 71 -2.77 11.07 -17.11
C MET A 71 -1.32 10.78 -16.71
N GLU A 72 -0.36 11.10 -17.57
CA GLU A 72 1.07 10.98 -17.28
C GLU A 72 1.48 11.86 -16.08
N SER A 73 1.00 13.12 -16.02
CA SER A 73 1.28 14.04 -14.92
C SER A 73 0.73 13.52 -13.58
N TRP A 74 -0.50 13.00 -13.56
CA TRP A 74 -1.10 12.39 -12.36
C TRP A 74 -0.33 11.16 -11.88
N ALA A 75 0.11 10.31 -12.82
CA ALA A 75 0.93 9.14 -12.51
C ALA A 75 2.28 9.54 -11.90
N MET A 76 2.95 10.57 -12.44
CA MET A 76 4.21 11.07 -11.89
C MET A 76 4.05 11.65 -10.49
N ILE A 77 2.99 12.43 -10.23
CA ILE A 77 2.70 12.97 -8.90
C ILE A 77 2.50 11.83 -7.89
N ARG A 78 1.69 10.83 -8.25
CA ARG A 78 1.44 9.65 -7.42
C ARG A 78 2.75 8.92 -7.10
N LEU A 79 3.59 8.69 -8.10
CA LEU A 79 4.86 7.99 -7.93
C LEU A 79 5.83 8.79 -7.05
N GLY A 80 5.92 10.10 -7.25
CA GLY A 80 6.71 10.99 -6.39
C GLY A 80 6.27 10.94 -4.92
N LEU A 81 4.96 10.99 -4.67
CA LEU A 81 4.40 10.86 -3.31
C LEU A 81 4.69 9.49 -2.68
N LEU A 82 4.64 8.41 -3.47
CA LEU A 82 4.98 7.06 -3.00
C LEU A 82 6.46 6.94 -2.65
N VAL A 83 7.37 7.47 -3.48
CA VAL A 83 8.81 7.46 -3.20
C VAL A 83 9.11 8.24 -1.90
N ILE A 84 8.51 9.43 -1.75
CA ILE A 84 8.64 10.22 -0.52
C ILE A 84 8.08 9.45 0.68
N SER A 85 6.90 8.84 0.54
CA SER A 85 6.28 8.02 1.58
C SER A 85 7.19 6.89 2.05
N VAL A 86 7.69 6.07 1.12
CA VAL A 86 8.59 4.95 1.42
C VAL A 86 9.87 5.46 2.10
N GLY A 87 10.46 6.55 1.60
CA GLY A 87 11.62 7.18 2.21
C GLY A 87 11.37 7.58 3.67
N LEU A 88 10.24 8.25 3.94
CA LEU A 88 9.85 8.66 5.30
C LEU A 88 9.60 7.45 6.22
N LEU A 89 8.98 6.38 5.71
CA LEU A 89 8.76 5.16 6.49
C LEU A 89 10.07 4.44 6.81
N VAL A 90 11.02 4.39 5.88
CA VAL A 90 12.36 3.83 6.10
C VAL A 90 13.12 4.66 7.14
N VAL A 91 13.11 5.99 7.01
CA VAL A 91 13.69 6.90 8.01
C VAL A 91 13.01 6.71 9.37
N GLY A 92 11.68 6.57 9.42
CA GLY A 92 10.93 6.27 10.63
C GLY A 92 11.31 4.94 11.27
N ALA A 93 11.59 3.93 10.45
CA ALA A 93 12.01 2.62 10.90
C ALA A 93 13.41 2.61 11.51
N LEU A 94 14.33 3.37 10.92
CA LEU A 94 15.73 3.43 11.38
C LEU A 94 15.95 4.45 12.52
N SER A 95 15.16 5.53 12.55
CA SER A 95 15.33 6.60 13.55
C SER A 95 14.98 6.16 14.97
N GLY A 96 15.72 6.71 15.94
CA GLY A 96 15.46 6.48 17.37
C GLY A 96 15.89 5.12 17.93
N ARG A 97 16.51 4.25 17.11
CA ARG A 97 17.03 2.95 17.57
C ARG A 97 18.42 3.12 18.21
N ARG A 98 18.48 3.26 19.54
CA ARG A 98 19.74 3.27 20.30
C ARG A 98 20.03 1.86 20.83
N GLY A 99 20.75 1.05 20.04
CA GLY A 99 21.21 -0.29 20.44
C GLY A 99 20.25 -1.45 20.14
N GLU A 100 19.09 -1.17 19.56
CA GLU A 100 18.12 -2.21 19.14
C GLU A 100 18.40 -2.64 17.69
N PRO A 101 18.27 -3.94 17.36
CA PRO A 101 18.49 -4.43 16.00
C PRO A 101 17.52 -3.77 15.01
N ALA A 102 18.00 -3.41 13.82
CA ALA A 102 17.15 -2.86 12.77
C ALA A 102 16.13 -3.93 12.30
N PRO A 103 14.92 -3.52 11.87
CA PRO A 103 13.85 -4.44 11.49
C PRO A 103 14.06 -4.90 10.03
N THR A 104 15.23 -5.47 9.74
CA THR A 104 15.70 -5.77 8.39
C THR A 104 14.73 -6.66 7.63
N GLY A 105 14.13 -7.65 8.29
CA GLY A 105 13.13 -8.52 7.66
C GLY A 105 11.89 -7.77 7.15
N TRP A 106 11.38 -6.80 7.91
CA TRP A 106 10.22 -6.00 7.50
C TRP A 106 10.58 -5.00 6.40
N LEU A 107 11.77 -4.40 6.44
CA LEU A 107 12.25 -3.52 5.38
C LEU A 107 12.51 -4.31 4.08
N ALA A 108 13.14 -5.48 4.18
CA ALA A 108 13.41 -6.37 3.06
C ALA A 108 12.14 -6.93 2.41
N LEU A 109 11.04 -7.00 3.16
CA LEU A 109 9.74 -7.35 2.59
C LEU A 109 9.03 -6.13 2.00
N GLY A 110 8.93 -5.04 2.78
CA GLY A 110 8.12 -3.87 2.41
C GLY A 110 8.64 -3.08 1.23
N ILE A 111 9.97 -2.92 1.11
CA ILE A 111 10.58 -2.15 0.02
C ILE A 111 10.35 -2.83 -1.34
N PRO A 112 10.68 -4.13 -1.54
CA PRO A 112 10.41 -4.80 -2.81
C PRO A 112 8.92 -4.81 -3.17
N LEU A 113 8.04 -4.99 -2.19
CA LEU A 113 6.58 -4.92 -2.41
C LEU A 113 6.15 -3.57 -2.99
N ALA A 114 6.65 -2.46 -2.43
CA ALA A 114 6.36 -1.13 -2.94
C ALA A 114 6.97 -0.88 -4.34
N ILE A 115 8.16 -1.44 -4.60
CA ILE A 115 8.82 -1.34 -5.91
C ILE A 115 8.04 -2.12 -6.97
N VAL A 116 7.70 -3.38 -6.70
CA VAL A 116 6.94 -4.23 -7.64
C VAL A 116 5.56 -3.64 -7.88
N GLY A 117 4.88 -3.16 -6.83
CA GLY A 117 3.62 -2.43 -6.97
C GLY A 117 3.77 -1.21 -7.89
N SER A 118 4.78 -0.37 -7.66
CA SER A 118 5.04 0.79 -8.51
C SER A 118 5.39 0.41 -9.96
N ALA A 119 6.11 -0.69 -10.16
CA ALA A 119 6.51 -1.17 -11.49
C ALA A 119 5.31 -1.66 -12.31
N LEU A 120 4.30 -2.26 -11.67
CA LEU A 120 3.07 -2.71 -12.35
C LEU A 120 2.30 -1.56 -12.99
N ALA A 121 2.40 -0.34 -12.45
CA ALA A 121 1.77 0.85 -13.04
C ALA A 121 2.28 1.17 -14.47
N PHE A 122 3.43 0.61 -14.87
CA PHE A 122 4.00 0.80 -16.22
C PHE A 122 3.71 -0.37 -17.17
N VAL A 123 3.15 -1.48 -16.66
CA VAL A 123 2.92 -2.67 -17.46
C VAL A 123 1.61 -2.54 -18.22
N HIS A 124 1.71 -2.38 -19.54
CA HIS A 124 0.58 -2.39 -20.46
C HIS A 124 0.60 -3.70 -21.24
N PHE A 125 -0.46 -4.50 -21.11
CA PHE A 125 -0.64 -5.72 -21.90
C PHE A 125 -1.52 -5.39 -23.11
N ASP A 126 -1.01 -5.63 -24.32
CA ASP A 126 -1.80 -5.56 -25.55
C ASP A 126 -1.80 -6.96 -26.19
N PHE A 127 -2.96 -7.62 -26.16
CA PHE A 127 -3.15 -8.94 -26.76
C PHE A 127 -3.66 -8.87 -28.21
N GLY A 128 -3.67 -7.68 -28.82
CA GLY A 128 -4.12 -7.47 -30.19
C GLY A 128 -5.65 -7.41 -30.35
N PRO A 129 -6.13 -7.02 -31.54
CA PRO A 129 -7.53 -6.63 -31.78
C PRO A 129 -8.54 -7.77 -31.61
N ASP A 130 -8.12 -9.04 -31.71
CA ASP A 130 -9.02 -10.20 -31.60
C ASP A 130 -9.36 -10.57 -30.14
N SER A 131 -8.83 -9.85 -29.14
CA SER A 131 -8.97 -10.22 -27.73
C SER A 131 -9.20 -9.05 -26.77
N GLU A 132 -10.00 -8.05 -27.20
CA GLU A 132 -10.35 -6.87 -26.39
C GLU A 132 -10.83 -7.22 -24.97
N GLY A 133 -11.68 -8.25 -24.82
CA GLY A 133 -12.17 -8.68 -23.51
C GLY A 133 -11.09 -9.29 -22.60
N ALA A 134 -10.06 -9.94 -23.16
CA ALA A 134 -8.94 -10.48 -22.38
C ALA A 134 -8.02 -9.37 -21.90
N THR A 135 -7.75 -8.37 -22.75
CA THR A 135 -6.99 -7.16 -22.39
C THR A 135 -7.65 -6.41 -21.24
N GLU A 136 -8.98 -6.24 -21.26
CA GLU A 136 -9.72 -5.58 -20.18
C GLU A 136 -9.61 -6.33 -18.85
N ILE A 137 -9.82 -7.66 -18.85
CA ILE A 137 -9.73 -8.48 -17.63
C ILE A 137 -8.32 -8.46 -17.04
N VAL A 138 -7.29 -8.59 -17.89
CA VAL A 138 -5.89 -8.56 -17.44
C VAL A 138 -5.51 -7.18 -16.91
N GLY A 139 -5.96 -6.10 -17.57
CA GLY A 139 -5.76 -4.73 -17.08
C GLY A 139 -6.33 -4.54 -15.68
N ILE A 140 -7.57 -4.99 -15.44
CA ILE A 140 -8.19 -4.94 -14.11
C ILE A 140 -7.39 -5.74 -13.07
N LEU A 141 -6.92 -6.94 -13.44
CA LEU A 141 -6.11 -7.78 -12.54
C LEU A 141 -4.77 -7.10 -12.17
N VAL A 142 -4.13 -6.44 -13.13
CA VAL A 142 -2.88 -5.70 -12.92
C VAL A 142 -3.11 -4.52 -11.98
N GLU A 143 -4.18 -3.75 -12.19
CA GLU A 143 -4.53 -2.64 -11.29
C GLU A 143 -4.78 -3.13 -9.86
N ILE A 144 -5.52 -4.24 -9.70
CA ILE A 144 -5.77 -4.83 -8.37
C ILE A 144 -4.46 -5.26 -7.71
N ALA A 145 -3.58 -5.93 -8.46
CA ALA A 145 -2.29 -6.37 -7.97
C ALA A 145 -1.41 -5.17 -7.57
N GLU A 146 -1.39 -4.11 -8.38
CA GLU A 146 -0.70 -2.86 -8.09
C GLU A 146 -1.17 -2.26 -6.75
N PHE A 147 -2.48 -2.02 -6.59
CA PHE A 147 -3.01 -1.43 -5.36
C PHE A 147 -2.77 -2.30 -4.13
N ALA A 148 -2.90 -3.62 -4.28
CA ALA A 148 -2.66 -4.56 -3.19
C ALA A 148 -1.19 -4.58 -2.76
N LEU A 149 -0.25 -4.63 -3.71
CA LEU A 149 1.19 -4.67 -3.43
C LEU A 149 1.68 -3.35 -2.82
N LEU A 150 1.21 -2.21 -3.33
CA LEU A 150 1.52 -0.89 -2.76
C LEU A 150 0.97 -0.75 -1.34
N GLY A 151 -0.31 -1.07 -1.13
CA GLY A 151 -0.94 -1.00 0.19
C GLY A 151 -0.25 -1.92 1.19
N LEU A 152 0.03 -3.16 0.80
CA LEU A 152 0.71 -4.13 1.67
C LEU A 152 2.16 -3.71 1.96
N GLY A 153 2.90 -3.19 0.97
CA GLY A 153 4.23 -2.65 1.15
C GLY A 153 4.27 -1.51 2.18
N VAL A 154 3.38 -0.53 2.04
CA VAL A 154 3.23 0.58 3.00
C VAL A 154 2.88 0.08 4.39
N LEU A 155 1.92 -0.85 4.52
CA LEU A 155 1.53 -1.43 5.81
C LEU A 155 2.70 -2.15 6.48
N VAL A 156 3.43 -2.97 5.72
CA VAL A 156 4.63 -3.68 6.20
C VAL A 156 5.70 -2.71 6.68
N LEU A 157 5.92 -1.61 5.95
CA LEU A 157 6.86 -0.57 6.36
C LEU A 157 6.38 0.17 7.63
N CYS A 158 5.08 0.44 7.78
CA CYS A 158 4.52 0.97 9.02
C CYS A 158 4.75 0.03 10.21
N VAL A 159 4.62 -1.29 10.00
CA VAL A 159 4.96 -2.29 11.03
C VAL A 159 6.46 -2.28 11.33
N ALA A 160 7.30 -2.11 10.30
CA ALA A 160 8.75 -1.98 10.47
C ALA A 160 9.12 -0.83 11.43
N VAL A 161 8.41 0.30 11.34
CA VAL A 161 8.60 1.47 12.23
C VAL A 161 8.47 1.12 13.71
N VAL A 162 7.56 0.23 14.07
CA VAL A 162 7.26 -0.10 15.47
C VAL A 162 7.82 -1.45 15.93
N SER A 163 8.24 -2.31 15.00
CA SER A 163 8.76 -3.65 15.27
C SER A 163 10.16 -3.65 15.90
N GLY A 164 10.45 -4.64 16.75
CA GLY A 164 11.78 -4.81 17.36
C GLY A 164 12.21 -3.69 18.31
N ARG A 165 11.25 -2.88 18.79
CA ARG A 165 11.48 -1.86 19.83
C ARG A 165 11.06 -2.39 21.20
N GLY A 166 11.89 -2.11 22.20
CA GLY A 166 11.84 -2.67 23.55
C GLY A 166 10.44 -2.66 24.16
N GLN A 167 10.08 -3.80 24.76
CA GLN A 167 8.74 -4.11 25.24
C GLN A 167 8.47 -3.46 26.60
N GLN A 168 8.41 -2.12 26.64
CA GLN A 168 8.12 -1.38 27.88
C GLN A 168 6.66 -1.52 28.36
N ASP A 169 5.74 -2.03 27.54
CA ASP A 169 4.29 -1.93 27.78
C ASP A 169 3.57 -3.28 27.99
N GLY A 170 4.26 -4.42 28.09
CA GLY A 170 3.63 -5.75 28.28
C GLY A 170 2.72 -6.25 27.12
N ARG A 171 2.45 -5.41 26.12
CA ARG A 171 1.69 -5.74 24.91
C ARG A 171 2.49 -6.61 23.95
N THR A 172 1.83 -7.57 23.32
CA THR A 172 2.39 -8.49 22.32
C THR A 172 3.00 -7.73 21.14
N GLU A 173 4.10 -8.26 20.60
CA GLU A 173 4.79 -7.65 19.45
C GLU A 173 3.83 -7.54 18.25
N PRO A 174 3.82 -6.39 17.55
CA PRO A 174 2.89 -6.16 16.43
C PRO A 174 3.02 -7.23 15.35
N GLY A 175 4.23 -7.74 15.08
CA GLY A 175 4.45 -8.85 14.15
C GLY A 175 3.72 -10.13 14.57
N THR A 176 3.83 -10.51 15.84
CA THR A 176 3.12 -11.70 16.37
C THR A 176 1.60 -11.52 16.40
N ALA A 177 1.11 -10.30 16.65
CA ALA A 177 -0.32 -10.00 16.58
C ALA A 177 -0.85 -10.16 15.14
N LEU A 178 -0.09 -9.70 14.15
CA LEU A 178 -0.41 -9.83 12.73
C LEU A 178 -0.40 -11.29 12.25
N VAL A 179 0.58 -12.08 12.70
CA VAL A 179 0.62 -13.53 12.43
C VAL A 179 -0.58 -14.24 13.06
N ASN A 180 -0.95 -13.88 14.28
CA ASN A 180 -2.10 -14.47 14.97
C ASN A 180 -3.44 -14.12 14.31
N THR A 181 -3.61 -12.88 13.82
CA THR A 181 -4.81 -12.50 13.06
C THR A 181 -4.86 -13.20 11.70
N ALA A 182 -3.73 -13.30 10.99
CA ALA A 182 -3.64 -14.04 9.73
C ALA A 182 -3.99 -15.53 9.92
N MET A 183 -3.47 -16.16 10.98
CA MET A 183 -3.80 -17.54 11.35
C MET A 183 -5.29 -17.73 11.68
N ARG A 184 -5.92 -16.76 12.35
CA ARG A 184 -7.38 -16.79 12.62
C ARG A 184 -8.20 -16.64 11.34
N ALA A 185 -7.79 -15.74 10.45
CA ALA A 185 -8.45 -15.56 9.15
C ALA A 185 -8.35 -16.83 8.30
N LYS A 186 -7.18 -17.48 8.27
CA LYS A 186 -6.99 -18.77 7.59
C LYS A 186 -7.92 -19.86 8.15
N ARG A 187 -8.00 -19.99 9.48
CA ARG A 187 -8.90 -20.98 10.12
C ARG A 187 -10.37 -20.74 9.79
N LEU A 188 -10.81 -19.48 9.70
CA LEU A 188 -12.17 -19.15 9.28
C LEU A 188 -12.41 -19.53 7.82
N TYR A 189 -11.46 -19.23 6.93
CA TYR A 189 -11.54 -19.64 5.53
C TYR A 189 -11.65 -21.16 5.39
N ASP A 190 -10.77 -21.90 6.06
CA ASP A 190 -10.78 -23.37 6.04
C ASP A 190 -12.10 -23.94 6.59
N GLN A 191 -12.70 -23.32 7.62
CA GLN A 191 -14.00 -23.71 8.16
C GLN A 191 -15.18 -23.45 7.21
N TYR A 192 -15.18 -22.32 6.50
CA TYR A 192 -16.20 -22.04 5.49
C TYR A 192 -16.09 -23.00 4.30
N HIS A 193 -14.86 -23.27 3.84
CA HIS A 193 -14.66 -24.14 2.69
C HIS A 193 -14.94 -25.62 2.99
N ALA A 194 -14.75 -26.05 4.24
CA ALA A 194 -15.14 -27.39 4.69
C ALA A 194 -16.67 -27.59 4.81
N ARG A 195 -17.44 -26.51 4.94
CA ARG A 195 -18.91 -26.54 5.00
C ARG A 195 -19.56 -26.67 3.62
N ASP A 196 -18.94 -26.09 2.59
CA ASP A 196 -19.45 -26.06 1.22
C ASP A 196 -19.25 -27.39 0.46
N ARG A 197 -18.47 -28.32 1.03
CA ARG A 197 -18.23 -29.67 0.48
C ARG A 197 -19.09 -30.76 1.12
N ARG A 198 -20.04 -30.41 1.99
CA ARG A 198 -21.01 -31.33 2.60
C ARG A 198 -22.40 -31.03 2.10
#